data_AF-A0A1Y5E3F7-F1
#
_entry.id   AF-A0A1Y5E3F7-F1
#
_cell.length_a   1.000
_cell.length_b   1.000
_cell.length_c   1.000
_cell.angle_alpha   90.00
_cell.angle_beta   90.00
_cell.angle_gamma   90.00
#
_symmetry.space_group_name_H-M   'P 1'
#
loop_
_entity.id
_entity.type
_entity.pdbx_description
1 polymer ?
#
loop_
_entity_poly.entity_id
_entity_poly.type
_entity_poly.pdbx_seq_one_letter_code
_entity_poly.pdbx_strand_id
1 'polypeptide(L)' 'MYRKIERETLTVEETGVLLGIGRNQAYEAIKNGSIPSIRFGRRIVVPRAQLTQMLRSAVEDNDDKDPASLE' A
#
# COMPACT_ATOMS: atom_id res chain seq x y z
N MET A 1 -32.94 -0.83 4.77
CA MET A 1 -31.65 -0.11 4.63
C MET A 1 -30.54 -1.16 4.66
N TYR A 2 -29.89 -1.45 3.53
CA TYR A 2 -28.80 -2.42 3.48
C TYR A 2 -27.48 -1.72 3.82
N ARG A 3 -26.77 -2.19 4.85
CA ARG A 3 -25.41 -1.71 5.13
C ARG A 3 -24.48 -2.32 4.08
N LYS A 4 -23.86 -1.47 3.26
CA LYS A 4 -22.80 -1.87 2.34
C LYS A 4 -21.58 -2.29 3.18
N ILE A 5 -21.12 -3.52 3.03
CA ILE A 5 -19.88 -3.98 3.67
C ILE A 5 -18.72 -3.50 2.80
N GLU A 6 -17.87 -2.65 3.35
CA GLU A 6 -16.66 -2.18 2.68
C GLU A 6 -15.53 -3.20 2.84
N ARG A 7 -14.73 -3.36 1.79
CA ARG A 7 -13.59 -4.28 1.79
C ARG A 7 -12.37 -3.53 2.34
N GLU A 8 -11.90 -3.97 3.51
CA GLU A 8 -10.67 -3.48 4.16
C GLU A 8 -9.38 -4.03 3.50
N THR A 9 -9.53 -4.89 2.48
CA THR A 9 -8.41 -5.51 1.78
C THR A 9 -8.55 -5.36 0.27
N LEU A 10 -7.42 -5.15 -0.39
CA LEU A 10 -7.26 -5.02 -1.83
C LEU A 10 -6.66 -6.32 -2.39
N THR A 11 -6.98 -6.65 -3.63
CA THR A 11 -6.22 -7.65 -4.39
C THR A 11 -4.85 -7.08 -4.79
N VAL A 12 -3.94 -7.96 -5.21
CA VAL A 12 -2.62 -7.55 -5.74
C VAL A 12 -2.77 -6.59 -6.92
N GLU A 13 -3.77 -6.82 -7.77
CA GLU A 13 -4.03 -5.98 -8.93
C GLU A 13 -4.57 -4.60 -8.55
N GLU A 14 -5.57 -4.54 -7.68
CA GLU A 14 -6.10 -3.27 -7.16
C GLU A 14 -5.00 -2.46 -6.47
N THR A 15 -4.08 -3.15 -5.78
CA THR A 15 -2.91 -2.52 -5.16
C THR A 15 -1.95 -1.95 -6.21
N GLY A 16 -1.67 -2.71 -7.28
CA GLY A 16 -0.84 -2.23 -8.38
C GLY A 16 -1.41 -0.98 -9.04
N VAL A 17 -2.72 -0.99 -9.33
CA VAL A 17 -3.42 0.19 -9.88
C VAL A 17 -3.36 1.38 -8.92
N LEU A 18 -3.61 1.15 -7.63
CA LEU A 18 -3.56 2.21 -6.62
C LEU A 18 -2.17 2.83 -6.46
N LEU A 19 -1.12 2.03 -6.59
CA LEU A 19 0.28 2.46 -6.50
C LEU A 19 0.86 2.94 -7.84
N GLY A 20 0.12 2.82 -8.95
CA GLY A 20 0.62 3.18 -10.28
C GLY A 20 1.68 2.22 -10.85
N ILE A 21 1.73 0.98 -10.38
CA ILE A 21 2.70 -0.04 -10.83
C ILE A 21 2.01 -1.19 -11.58
N GLY A 22 2.77 -1.85 -12.45
CA GLY A 22 2.28 -3.01 -13.19
C GLY A 22 2.02 -4.23 -12.29
N ARG A 23 1.15 -5.14 -12.74
CA ARG A 23 0.78 -6.37 -12.00
C ARG A 23 2.01 -7.17 -11.55
N ASN A 24 2.99 -7.38 -12.42
CA ASN A 24 4.22 -8.13 -12.09
C ASN A 24 5.01 -7.45 -10.97
N GLN A 25 5.18 -6.12 -11.06
CA GLN A 25 5.87 -5.34 -10.03
C GLN A 25 5.13 -5.42 -8.68
N ALA A 26 3.79 -5.39 -8.68
CA ALA A 26 3.01 -5.57 -7.46
C ALA A 26 3.23 -6.97 -6.83
N TYR A 27 3.27 -8.03 -7.64
CA TYR A 27 3.57 -9.38 -7.14
C TYR A 27 5.01 -9.49 -6.61
N GLU A 28 5.99 -8.89 -7.29
CA GLU A 28 7.39 -8.88 -6.84
C GLU A 28 7.55 -8.09 -5.55
N ALA A 29 6.92 -6.92 -5.45
CA ALA A 29 6.92 -6.08 -4.26
C ALA A 29 6.18 -6.74 -3.07
N ILE A 30 5.22 -7.62 -3.31
CA ILE A 30 4.65 -8.45 -2.26
C ILE A 30 5.61 -9.59 -1.87
N LYS A 31 6.24 -10.22 -2.87
CA LYS A 31 7.16 -11.35 -2.66
C LYS A 31 8.42 -10.94 -1.89
N ASN A 32 8.96 -9.76 -2.16
CA ASN A 32 10.14 -9.23 -1.47
C ASN A 32 9.81 -8.53 -0.14
N GLY A 33 8.52 -8.37 0.19
CA GLY A 33 8.05 -7.74 1.43
C GLY A 33 7.97 -6.22 1.41
N SER A 34 8.20 -5.56 0.26
CA SER A 34 8.03 -4.11 0.13
C SER A 34 6.57 -3.67 0.26
N ILE A 35 5.60 -4.47 -0.18
CA ILE A 35 4.16 -4.22 0.00
C ILE A 35 3.62 -5.18 1.07
N PRO A 36 2.92 -4.65 2.11
CA PRO A 36 2.34 -5.49 3.15
C PRO A 36 1.22 -6.36 2.57
N SER A 37 1.21 -7.65 2.89
CA SER A 37 0.18 -8.57 2.39
C SER A 37 -0.21 -9.64 3.42
N ILE A 38 -1.44 -10.14 3.30
CA ILE A 38 -1.97 -11.28 4.04
C ILE A 38 -2.32 -12.38 3.05
N ARG A 39 -1.89 -13.60 3.35
CA ARG A 39 -2.17 -14.77 2.52
C ARG A 39 -3.23 -15.65 3.17
N PHE A 40 -4.39 -15.74 2.52
CA PHE A 40 -5.46 -16.67 2.85
C PHE A 40 -5.37 -17.89 1.91
N GLY A 41 -4.54 -18.87 2.27
CA GLY A 41 -4.27 -20.05 1.44
C GLY A 41 -3.69 -19.66 0.06
N ARG A 42 -4.50 -19.81 -1.00
CA ARG A 42 -4.11 -19.45 -2.37
C ARG A 42 -4.35 -17.97 -2.72
N ARG A 43 -5.11 -17.25 -1.90
CA ARG A 43 -5.45 -15.84 -2.14
C ARG A 43 -4.50 -14.93 -1.39
N ILE A 44 -3.99 -13.91 -2.07
CA ILE A 44 -3.18 -12.84 -1.49
C ILE A 44 -4.02 -11.57 -1.51
N VAL A 45 -4.07 -10.88 -0.38
CA VAL A 45 -4.72 -9.57 -0.26
C VAL A 45 -3.83 -8.60 0.49
N VAL A 46 -4.00 -7.32 0.23
CA VAL A 46 -3.23 -6.21 0.81
C VAL A 46 -4.17 -5.45 1.74
N PRO A 47 -3.89 -5.40 3.05
CA PRO A 47 -4.68 -4.63 4.00
C PRO A 47 -4.55 -3.13 3.74
N ARG A 48 -5.68 -2.44 3.58
CA ARG A 48 -5.70 -1.01 3.25
C ARG A 48 -5.03 -0.16 4.33
N ALA A 49 -5.24 -0.52 5.61
CA ALA A 49 -4.62 0.16 6.75
C ALA A 49 -3.08 0.09 6.70
N GLN A 50 -2.51 -1.11 6.50
CA GLN A 50 -1.06 -1.29 6.44
C GLN A 50 -0.45 -0.61 5.20
N LEU A 51 -1.12 -0.69 4.05
CA LEU A 51 -0.66 0.00 2.85
C LEU A 51 -0.61 1.52 3.06
N THR A 52 -1.64 2.08 3.71
CA THR A 52 -1.69 3.51 4.03
C THR A 52 -0.59 3.91 5.01
N GLN A 53 -0.33 3.08 6.02
CA GLN A 53 0.75 3.31 6.98
C GLN A 53 2.12 3.28 6.30
N MET A 54 2.38 2.30 5.43
CA MET A 54 3.60 2.21 4.63
C MET A 54 3.85 3.48 3.82
N LEU A 55 2.80 3.99 3.14
CA LEU A 55 2.91 5.22 2.34
C LEU A 55 3.18 6.46 3.21
N ARG A 56 2.60 6.55 4.40
CA ARG A 56 2.87 7.66 5.34
C ARG A 56 4.31 7.64 5.82
N SER A 57 4.80 6.48 6.25
CA SER A 57 6.18 6.35 6.73
C SER A 57 7.23 6.61 5.65
N ALA A 58 6.90 6.37 4.37
CA ALA A 58 7.79 6.74 3.26
C ALA A 58 7.94 8.27 3.09
N VAL A 59 6.98 9.08 3.55
CA VAL A 59 7.06 10.54 3.52
C VAL A 59 7.93 11.07 4.66
N GLU A 60 7.85 10.46 5.85
CA GLU A 60 8.56 10.92 7.06
C GLU A 60 10.09 10.84 6.94
N ASP A 61 10.63 9.96 6.08
CA ASP A 61 12.08 9.87 5.81
C ASP A 61 12.60 11.03 4.93
N ASN A 62 11.71 11.80 4.30
CA ASN A 62 12.07 12.87 3.34
C ASN A 62 11.98 14.29 3.92
N ASP A 63 11.58 14.46 5.18
CA ASP A 63 11.37 15.77 5.83
C ASP A 63 12.66 16.37 6.46
N ASP A 64 13.83 15.73 6.33
CA ASP A 64 15.13 16.30 6.76
C ASP A 64 15.80 17.15 5.65
N LYS A 65 15.05 17.61 4.65
CA LYS A 65 15.55 18.59 3.65
C LYS A 65 14.52 19.66 3.29
N ASP A 66 13.98 20.33 4.31
CA ASP A 66 13.54 21.71 4.15
C ASP A 66 14.70 22.68 4.46
N PRO A 67 15.45 23.19 3.46
CA PRO A 67 16.28 24.39 3.62
C PRO A 67 15.47 25.69 3.66
N ALA A 68 14.14 25.66 3.68
CA ALA A 68 13.30 26.85 3.77
C ALA A 68 13.02 27.24 5.24
N SER A 69 14.10 27.48 5.98
CA SER A 69 14.06 28.55 6.99
C SER A 69 13.93 29.88 6.23
N LEU A 70 13.06 30.77 6.72
CA LEU A 70 12.73 32.13 6.23
C LEU A 70 11.61 32.21 5.17
N GLU A 71 10.37 32.36 5.65
CA GLU A 71 9.68 33.66 5.62
C GLU A 71 8.72 33.80 6.81
#